data_AF-A0A6G2DD34-F1
#
_entry.id   AF-A0A6G2DD34-F1
#
_cell.length_a   1.000
_cell.length_b   1.000
_cell.length_c   1.000
_cell.angle_alpha   90.00
_cell.angle_beta   90.00
_cell.angle_gamma   90.00
#
_symmetry.space_group_name_H-M   'P 1'
#
loop_
_entity.id
_entity.type
_entity.pdbx_description
1 polymer ?
#
loop_
_entity_poly.entity_id
_entity_poly.type
_entity_poly.pdbx_seq_one_letter_code
_entity_poly.pdbx_strand_id
1 'polypeptide(L)'
;LNIRQDYYQVETSIVLNETINTSEMVSRFSGIPVPKNKAVVGGNTFSHESGIHQDGVLKNPLTYEIITPELVGVKIPLGKLSGRHAFVEKLRELALDFTEEDIKPLFAKFKALADKK
;
A
#
# COMPACT_ATOMS: atom_id res chain seq x y z
N LEU A 1 -16.60 7.55 12.04
CA LEU A 1 -16.34 7.53 10.59
C LEU A 1 -15.10 8.36 10.35
N ASN A 2 -13.95 7.69 10.27
CA ASN A 2 -12.65 8.35 10.08
C ASN A 2 -12.60 9.14 8.77
N ILE A 3 -13.29 8.67 7.73
CA ILE A 3 -13.41 9.40 6.47
C ILE A 3 -14.51 10.45 6.60
N ARG A 4 -14.17 11.72 6.32
CA ARG A 4 -15.06 12.88 6.43
C ARG A 4 -15.67 13.05 7.83
N GLN A 5 -14.83 12.88 8.86
CA GLN A 5 -15.22 13.06 10.26
C GLN A 5 -15.79 14.47 10.53
N ASP A 6 -15.24 15.49 9.85
CA ASP A 6 -15.70 16.88 9.87
C ASP A 6 -17.19 17.03 9.53
N TYR A 7 -17.69 16.20 8.62
CA TYR A 7 -19.06 16.25 8.13
C TYR A 7 -19.98 15.32 8.92
N TYR A 8 -19.58 14.06 9.11
CA TYR A 8 -20.45 13.05 9.69
C TYR A 8 -20.52 13.10 11.21
N GLN A 9 -19.44 13.49 11.91
CA GLN A 9 -19.41 13.59 13.38
C GLN A 9 -19.87 12.32 14.13
N VAL A 10 -19.73 11.15 13.51
CA VAL A 10 -20.04 9.84 14.09
C VAL A 10 -18.74 9.09 14.38
N GLU A 11 -18.69 8.28 15.42
CA GLU A 11 -17.61 7.32 15.70
C GLU A 11 -18.07 5.89 15.45
N THR A 12 -17.13 4.99 15.13
CA THR A 12 -17.42 3.57 14.86
C THR A 12 -16.32 2.70 15.44
N SER A 13 -16.68 1.51 15.93
CA SER A 13 -15.73 0.51 16.42
C SER A 13 -15.06 -0.33 15.31
N ILE A 14 -15.25 0.03 14.04
CA ILE A 14 -14.67 -0.69 12.90
C ILE A 14 -13.16 -0.51 12.89
N VAL A 15 -12.43 -1.64 12.89
CA VAL A 15 -10.97 -1.66 12.72
C VAL A 15 -10.65 -1.58 11.24
N LEU A 16 -10.43 -0.37 10.73
CA LEU A 16 -10.23 -0.14 9.29
C LEU A 16 -9.04 -0.91 8.71
N ASN A 17 -7.96 -1.11 9.48
CA ASN A 17 -6.77 -1.84 9.03
C ASN A 17 -7.10 -3.30 8.59
N GLU A 18 -8.16 -3.91 9.13
CA GLU A 18 -8.57 -5.26 8.76
C GLU A 18 -9.51 -5.32 7.54
N THR A 19 -9.78 -4.19 6.87
CA THR A 19 -10.77 -4.12 5.78
C THR A 19 -10.40 -5.04 4.62
N ILE A 20 -9.14 -4.98 4.15
CA ILE A 20 -8.69 -5.85 3.06
C ILE A 20 -8.65 -7.31 3.47
N ASN A 21 -8.04 -7.63 4.62
CA ASN A 21 -7.97 -9.01 5.14
C ASN A 21 -9.37 -9.64 5.27
N THR A 22 -10.34 -8.88 5.79
CA THR A 22 -11.73 -9.32 5.93
C THR A 22 -12.36 -9.57 4.57
N SER A 23 -12.18 -8.67 3.60
CA SER A 23 -12.70 -8.83 2.24
C SER A 23 -12.11 -10.06 1.54
N GLU A 24 -10.79 -10.29 1.67
CA GLU A 24 -10.12 -11.47 1.13
C GLU A 24 -10.63 -12.76 1.79
N MET A 25 -10.84 -12.76 3.11
CA MET A 25 -11.40 -13.89 3.84
C MET A 25 -12.80 -14.26 3.34
N VAL A 26 -13.70 -13.27 3.20
CA VAL A 26 -15.05 -13.49 2.66
C VAL A 26 -14.99 -13.98 1.22
N SER A 27 -14.12 -13.40 0.38
CA SER A 27 -13.93 -13.84 -1.00
C SER A 27 -13.50 -15.32 -1.07
N ARG A 28 -12.56 -15.72 -0.22
CA ARG A 28 -12.09 -17.12 -0.12
C ARG A 28 -13.18 -18.09 0.31
N PHE A 29 -13.98 -17.73 1.32
CA PHE A 29 -15.03 -18.63 1.82
C PHE A 29 -16.28 -18.67 0.94
N SER A 30 -16.62 -17.58 0.27
CA SER A 30 -17.77 -17.53 -0.65
C SER A 30 -17.44 -18.07 -2.05
N GLY A 31 -16.16 -18.13 -2.43
CA GLY A 31 -15.73 -18.45 -3.79
C GLY A 31 -15.97 -17.34 -4.81
N ILE A 32 -16.40 -16.15 -4.36
CA ILE A 32 -16.66 -15.00 -5.23
C ILE A 32 -15.42 -14.09 -5.24
N PRO A 33 -14.75 -13.90 -6.39
CA PRO A 33 -13.56 -13.05 -6.46
C PRO A 33 -13.91 -11.57 -6.29
N VAL A 34 -13.01 -10.80 -5.67
CA VAL A 34 -13.13 -9.34 -5.57
C VAL A 34 -12.75 -8.70 -6.92
N PRO A 35 -13.63 -7.89 -7.54
CA PRO A 35 -13.28 -7.16 -8.76
C PRO A 35 -12.11 -6.20 -8.54
N LYS A 36 -11.21 -6.08 -9.53
CA LYS A 36 -10.03 -5.21 -9.42
C LYS A 36 -10.36 -3.74 -9.15
N ASN A 37 -11.51 -3.27 -9.62
CA ASN A 37 -12.01 -1.90 -9.46
C ASN A 37 -12.98 -1.73 -8.27
N LYS A 38 -13.15 -2.76 -7.42
CA LYS A 38 -14.02 -2.65 -6.26
C LYS A 38 -13.48 -1.55 -5.33
N ALA A 39 -14.35 -0.64 -4.90
CA ALA A 39 -13.96 0.43 -3.99
C ALA A 39 -13.32 -0.14 -2.71
N VAL A 40 -12.26 0.53 -2.23
CA VAL A 40 -11.46 0.20 -1.04
C VAL A 40 -10.64 -1.09 -1.13
N VAL A 41 -11.20 -2.19 -1.63
CA VAL A 41 -10.63 -3.55 -1.53
C VAL A 41 -10.18 -4.14 -2.87
N GLY A 42 -10.35 -3.41 -3.98
CA GLY A 42 -9.94 -3.85 -5.30
C GLY A 42 -8.43 -3.76 -5.50
N GLY A 43 -7.87 -4.69 -6.27
CA GLY A 43 -6.42 -4.71 -6.55
C GLY A 43 -5.88 -3.44 -7.22
N ASN A 44 -6.73 -2.65 -7.87
CA ASN A 44 -6.34 -1.40 -8.54
C ASN A 44 -6.71 -0.15 -7.71
N THR A 45 -7.31 -0.27 -6.53
CA THR A 45 -7.89 0.87 -5.79
C THR A 45 -6.89 1.98 -5.45
N PHE A 46 -5.61 1.62 -5.23
CA PHE A 46 -4.54 2.56 -4.89
C PHE A 46 -3.47 2.66 -5.98
N SER A 47 -3.82 2.26 -7.21
CA SER A 47 -2.93 2.35 -8.36
C SER A 47 -3.15 3.67 -9.11
N HIS A 48 -2.08 4.41 -9.36
CA HIS A 48 -2.10 5.68 -10.09
C HIS A 48 -1.40 5.54 -11.44
N GLU A 49 -2.17 5.51 -12.54
CA GLU A 49 -1.63 5.20 -13.88
C GLU A 49 -1.26 6.43 -14.72
N SER A 50 -1.91 7.58 -14.53
CA SER A 50 -1.62 8.77 -15.35
C SER A 50 -0.42 9.55 -14.80
N GLY A 51 0.43 10.08 -15.68
CA GLY A 51 1.63 10.83 -15.27
C GLY A 51 1.32 12.07 -14.42
N ILE A 52 0.19 12.74 -14.68
CA ILE A 52 -0.26 13.88 -13.87
C ILE A 52 -0.79 13.44 -12.49
N HIS A 53 -1.41 12.26 -12.39
CA HIS A 53 -1.87 11.73 -11.10
C HIS A 53 -0.69 11.28 -10.25
N GLN A 54 0.32 10.64 -10.86
CA GLN A 54 1.55 10.27 -10.15
C GLN A 54 2.29 11.50 -9.62
N ASP A 55 2.46 12.56 -10.43
CA ASP A 55 3.06 13.81 -9.99
C ASP A 55 2.25 14.47 -8.85
N GLY A 56 0.93 14.47 -8.95
CA GLY A 56 0.04 15.00 -7.91
C GLY A 56 0.15 14.23 -6.59
N VAL A 57 0.18 12.90 -6.63
CA VAL A 57 0.36 12.06 -5.43
C VAL A 57 1.73 12.26 -4.79
N LEU A 58 2.80 12.39 -5.60
CA LEU A 58 4.15 12.65 -5.09
C LEU A 58 4.25 14.01 -4.38
N LYS A 59 3.51 15.02 -4.84
CA LYS A 59 3.47 16.36 -4.23
C LYS A 59 2.60 16.41 -2.99
N ASN A 60 1.39 15.83 -3.08
CA ASN A 60 0.45 15.75 -1.97
C ASN A 60 -0.53 14.58 -2.20
N PRO A 61 -0.37 13.46 -1.48
CA PRO A 61 -1.24 12.28 -1.61
C PRO A 61 -2.73 12.60 -1.45
N LEU A 62 -3.10 13.55 -0.58
CA LEU A 62 -4.49 13.96 -0.33
C LEU A 62 -5.19 14.54 -1.56
N THR A 63 -4.45 14.87 -2.62
CA THR A 63 -5.00 15.35 -3.90
C THR A 63 -5.81 14.28 -4.61
N TYR A 64 -5.42 13.01 -4.47
CA TYR A 64 -6.06 11.87 -5.14
C TYR A 64 -6.43 10.72 -4.20
N GLU A 65 -5.95 10.74 -2.95
CA GLU A 65 -6.19 9.71 -1.95
C GLU A 65 -7.02 10.28 -0.79
N ILE A 66 -8.34 10.10 -0.86
CA ILE A 66 -9.24 10.41 0.27
C ILE A 66 -9.07 9.42 1.44
N ILE A 67 -8.50 8.25 1.16
CA ILE A 67 -8.15 7.22 2.13
C ILE A 67 -6.73 6.79 1.82
N THR A 68 -5.84 6.74 2.82
CA THR A 68 -4.50 6.19 2.61
C THR A 68 -4.57 4.65 2.51
N PRO A 69 -3.74 4.02 1.67
CA PRO A 69 -3.69 2.57 1.56
C PRO A 69 -3.51 1.87 2.93
N GLU A 70 -2.65 2.42 3.78
CA GLU A 70 -2.31 1.87 5.10
C GLU A 70 -3.51 1.88 6.05
N LEU A 71 -4.41 2.87 5.93
CA LEU A 71 -5.59 2.97 6.79
C LEU A 71 -6.50 1.75 6.67
N VAL A 72 -6.55 1.14 5.48
CA VAL A 72 -7.42 0.00 5.16
C VAL A 72 -6.69 -1.34 5.09
N GLY A 73 -5.41 -1.36 5.49
CA GLY A 73 -4.60 -2.58 5.55
C GLY A 73 -3.79 -2.89 4.30
N VAL A 74 -3.71 -1.97 3.33
CA VAL A 74 -2.80 -2.16 2.19
C VAL A 74 -1.37 -1.94 2.66
N LYS A 75 -0.50 -2.90 2.36
CA LYS A 75 0.94 -2.71 2.44
C LYS A 75 1.46 -2.37 1.05
N ILE A 76 1.99 -1.17 0.86
CA ILE A 76 2.56 -0.76 -0.43
C ILE A 76 3.79 -1.64 -0.71
N PRO A 77 3.80 -2.42 -1.81
CA PRO A 77 4.95 -3.24 -2.15
C PRO A 77 6.13 -2.35 -2.56
N LEU A 78 7.35 -2.78 -2.23
CA LEU A 78 8.55 -2.14 -2.76
C LEU A 78 8.67 -2.43 -4.27
N GLY A 79 8.96 -1.40 -5.06
CA GLY A 79 9.23 -1.52 -6.50
C GLY A 79 10.58 -0.91 -6.90
N LYS A 80 10.86 -0.84 -8.21
CA LYS A 80 11.80 0.19 -8.70
C LYS A 80 11.26 1.55 -8.28
N LEU A 81 11.88 2.69 -8.45
CA LEU A 81 11.47 3.95 -7.75
C LEU A 81 11.49 3.92 -6.20
N SER A 82 11.21 2.81 -5.49
CA SER A 82 11.38 2.76 -4.04
C SER A 82 12.82 3.11 -3.65
N GLY A 83 12.94 3.95 -2.63
CA GLY A 83 14.21 4.45 -2.10
C GLY A 83 14.85 3.47 -1.12
N ARG A 84 16.13 3.74 -0.79
CA ARG A 84 16.91 2.91 0.13
C ARG A 84 16.28 2.81 1.53
N HIS A 85 15.68 3.89 2.03
CA HIS A 85 15.06 3.89 3.36
C HIS A 85 13.91 2.88 3.45
N ALA A 86 12.94 2.95 2.52
CA ALA A 86 11.84 2.00 2.46
C ALA A 86 12.32 0.54 2.27
N PHE A 87 13.41 0.34 1.54
CA PHE A 87 14.05 -0.97 1.41
C PHE A 87 14.57 -1.51 2.75
N VAL A 88 15.31 -0.69 3.51
CA VAL A 88 15.88 -1.09 4.81
C VAL A 88 14.78 -1.36 5.84
N GLU A 89 13.76 -0.50 5.91
CA GLU A 89 12.59 -0.74 6.77
C GLU A 89 11.95 -2.09 6.45
N LYS A 90 11.83 -2.44 5.17
CA LYS A 90 11.27 -3.74 4.79
C LYS A 90 12.13 -4.93 5.20
N LEU A 91 13.45 -4.81 5.14
CA LEU A 91 14.34 -5.87 5.65
C LEU A 91 14.15 -6.08 7.16
N ARG A 92 13.98 -4.98 7.92
CA ARG A 92 13.70 -5.03 9.36
C ARG A 92 12.33 -5.65 9.67
N GLU A 93 11.28 -5.26 8.94
CA GLU A 93 9.94 -5.87 9.07
C GLU A 93 9.96 -7.38 8.82
N LEU A 94 10.81 -7.84 7.92
CA LEU A 94 10.99 -9.26 7.60
C LEU A 94 11.90 -10.00 8.59
N ALA A 95 12.42 -9.30 9.61
CA ALA A 95 13.37 -9.83 10.58
C ALA A 95 14.61 -10.49 9.93
N LEU A 96 15.12 -9.86 8.87
CA LEU A 96 16.35 -10.30 8.20
C LEU A 96 17.56 -9.63 8.83
N ASP A 97 18.62 -10.41 9.06
CA ASP A 97 19.91 -9.89 9.51
C ASP A 97 20.69 -9.27 8.35
N PHE A 98 21.23 -8.07 8.54
CA PHE A 98 22.09 -7.37 7.59
C PHE A 98 22.99 -6.35 8.30
N THR A 99 24.16 -6.06 7.73
CA THR A 99 25.02 -4.94 8.16
C THR A 99 24.81 -3.72 7.26
N GLU A 100 25.35 -2.55 7.66
CA GLU A 100 25.32 -1.37 6.78
C GLU A 100 26.03 -1.60 5.43
N GLU A 101 27.08 -2.41 5.44
CA GLU A 101 27.88 -2.73 4.26
C GLU A 101 27.05 -3.55 3.25
N ASP A 102 26.12 -4.38 3.73
CA ASP A 102 25.22 -5.18 2.90
C ASP A 102 24.16 -4.34 2.18
N ILE A 103 23.79 -3.18 2.73
CA ILE A 103 22.67 -2.38 2.22
C ILE A 103 22.92 -1.95 0.77
N LYS A 104 24.14 -1.52 0.44
CA LYS A 104 24.49 -1.06 -0.93
C LYS A 104 24.35 -2.17 -1.99
N PRO A 105 25.01 -3.34 -1.85
CA PRO A 105 24.88 -4.41 -2.84
C PRO A 105 23.46 -5.02 -2.85
N LEU A 106 22.79 -5.16 -1.71
CA LEU A 106 21.42 -5.68 -1.66
C LEU A 106 20.43 -4.74 -2.34
N PHE A 107 20.53 -3.43 -2.09
CA PHE A 107 19.66 -2.45 -2.73
C PHE A 107 19.86 -2.42 -4.26
N ALA A 108 21.10 -2.53 -4.75
CA ALA A 108 21.36 -2.62 -6.19
C ALA A 108 20.71 -3.86 -6.83
N LYS A 109 20.82 -5.03 -6.19
CA LYS A 109 20.16 -6.26 -6.63
C LYS A 109 18.63 -6.12 -6.60
N PHE A 110 18.08 -5.52 -5.55
CA PHE A 110 16.66 -5.22 -5.45
C PHE A 110 16.17 -4.36 -6.62
N LYS A 111 16.87 -3.25 -6.93
CA LYS A 111 16.50 -2.38 -8.07
C LYS A 111 16.53 -3.12 -9.41
N ALA A 112 17.54 -3.97 -9.62
CA ALA A 112 17.64 -4.77 -10.84
C ALA A 112 16.55 -5.84 -10.96
N LEU A 113 16.11 -6.44 -9.84
CA LEU A 113 15.01 -7.40 -9.83
C LEU A 113 13.65 -6.71 -10.02
N ALA A 114 13.45 -5.57 -9.36
CA ALA A 114 12.19 -4.84 -9.40
C ALA A 114 11.95 -4.12 -10.75
N ASP A 115 12.97 -3.97 -11.60
CA ASP A 115 12.83 -3.43 -12.95
C ASP A 115 12.47 -4.52 -14.00
N LYS A 116 12.61 -5.80 -13.65
CA LYS A 116 12.27 -6.94 -14.52
C LYS A 116 10.81 -7.42 -14.40
N LYS A 117 10.01 -6.77 -13.57
CA LYS A 117 8.62 -7.10 -13.27
C LYS A 117 7.70 -6.03 -13.82
#